data_AF-A0A528B4F1-F1
#
_entry.id   AF-A0A528B4F1-F1
#
_cell.length_a   1.000
_cell.length_b   1.000
_cell.length_c   1.000
_cell.angle_alpha   90.00
_cell.angle_beta   90.00
_cell.angle_gamma   90.00
#
_symmetry.space_group_name_H-M   'P 1'
#
loop_
_entity.id
_entity.type
_entity.pdbx_description
1 polymer ?
#
loop_
_entity_poly.entity_id
_entity_poly.type
_entity_poly.pdbx_seq_one_letter_code
_entity_poly.pdbx_strand_id
1 'polypeptide(L)'
;MAALPCRAALARRDFLALGAAATAAALLPGRAFAAIPTGVKLHGLSAFGDLKYPQDFRHFDYVNPDAPKGGQMNFAPPNSTFNQSFLTFNTLNSLVLRGESPPRTELCFDSLMASALDEPDAFYGRLAESVTLSPDRNGFRFSLRPQARFHDGSPLTAEDVAFALKLYKDKGHPTLSQVLRHMTEAVAVDPATVNLTFNGKQSAQNILAVVAMPIVSKAFYAVNEFDASTMTPPLGSGPYKMGRVAAGQTVEYERVADYWGRDLAVNRGLYNFNRIRIDFYINRQAAFEALKKGDTHFREEFTSRVWATGYDFPALQDGRVVKREFPGEKTPSMQAVALNQRRPQFRDVRVRRAIANCFDFEWSK
;
A
#
# COMPACT_ATOMS: atom_id res chain seq x y z
N MET A 1 -23.19 62.90 25.70
CA MET A 1 -22.78 61.59 26.23
C MET A 1 -23.91 60.62 25.96
N ALA A 2 -23.80 59.82 24.88
CA ALA A 2 -24.84 58.90 24.43
C ALA A 2 -24.70 57.54 25.12
N ALA A 3 -25.82 56.97 25.57
CA ALA A 3 -25.91 55.67 26.22
C ALA A 3 -25.60 54.53 25.23
N LEU A 4 -24.74 53.59 25.65
CA LEU A 4 -24.44 52.34 24.94
C LEU A 4 -25.55 51.30 25.18
N PRO A 5 -25.90 50.46 24.18
CA PRO A 5 -27.01 49.52 24.29
C PRO A 5 -26.62 48.25 25.08
N CYS A 6 -27.62 47.73 25.81
CA CYS A 6 -27.56 46.53 26.63
C CYS A 6 -27.29 45.29 25.75
N ARG A 7 -26.22 44.54 26.04
CA ARG A 7 -25.94 43.24 25.40
C ARG A 7 -26.93 42.20 25.93
N ALA A 8 -27.75 41.65 25.05
CA ALA A 8 -28.61 40.51 25.37
C ALA A 8 -27.72 39.30 25.73
N ALA A 9 -27.78 38.87 26.98
CA ALA A 9 -27.13 37.65 27.45
C ALA A 9 -27.95 36.44 27.00
N LEU A 10 -27.32 35.50 26.29
CA LEU A 10 -27.92 34.22 25.90
C LEU A 10 -28.46 33.49 27.13
N ALA A 11 -29.72 33.05 27.08
CA ALA A 11 -30.34 32.35 28.20
C ALA A 11 -29.62 31.01 28.45
N ARG A 12 -29.52 30.60 29.72
CA ARG A 12 -28.84 29.36 30.14
C ARG A 12 -29.36 28.12 29.41
N ARG A 13 -30.63 28.12 29.00
CA ARG A 13 -31.23 27.05 28.17
C ARG A 13 -30.65 27.00 26.75
N ASP A 14 -30.42 28.15 26.13
CA ASP A 14 -29.84 28.24 24.79
C ASP A 14 -28.36 27.86 24.80
N PHE A 15 -27.64 28.22 25.86
CA PHE A 15 -26.25 27.79 26.08
C PHE A 15 -26.14 26.26 26.27
N LEU A 16 -27.05 25.66 27.05
CA LEU A 16 -27.07 24.21 27.26
C LEU A 16 -27.51 23.45 25.98
N ALA A 17 -28.44 24.00 25.20
CA ALA A 17 -28.84 23.43 23.92
C ALA A 17 -27.70 23.49 22.88
N LEU A 18 -26.98 24.61 22.81
CA LEU A 18 -25.79 24.75 21.96
C LEU A 18 -24.64 23.83 22.41
N GLY A 19 -24.42 23.70 23.72
CA GLY A 19 -23.42 22.78 24.27
C GLY A 19 -23.73 21.31 23.98
N ALA A 20 -24.99 20.90 24.17
CA ALA A 20 -25.45 19.54 23.87
C ALA A 20 -25.36 19.21 22.38
N ALA A 21 -25.72 20.15 21.50
CA ALA A 21 -25.60 20.00 20.04
C ALA A 21 -24.14 19.89 19.59
N ALA A 22 -23.22 20.66 20.19
CA ALA A 22 -21.79 20.59 19.89
C ALA A 22 -21.17 19.23 20.31
N THR A 23 -21.54 18.70 21.48
CA THR A 23 -21.12 17.36 21.91
C THR A 23 -21.75 16.24 21.10
N ALA A 24 -23.00 16.37 20.65
CA ALA A 24 -23.65 15.40 19.77
C ALA A 24 -23.04 15.38 18.36
N ALA A 25 -22.64 16.54 17.83
CA ALA A 25 -21.94 16.64 16.55
C ALA A 25 -20.53 16.00 16.57
N ALA A 26 -19.83 16.09 17.71
CA ALA A 26 -18.53 15.43 17.90
C ALA A 26 -18.62 13.89 18.03
N LEU A 27 -19.81 13.35 18.32
CA LEU A 27 -20.09 11.91 18.42
C LEU A 27 -20.65 11.31 17.13
N LEU A 28 -20.99 12.13 16.13
CA LEU A 28 -21.34 11.63 14.80
C LEU A 28 -20.06 11.16 14.10
N PRO A 29 -20.04 9.96 13.48
CA PRO A 29 -18.89 9.54 12.70
C PRO A 29 -18.59 10.59 11.64
N GLY A 30 -17.39 11.16 11.69
CA GLY A 30 -16.94 12.15 10.72
C GLY A 30 -17.12 11.58 9.31
N ARG A 31 -17.76 12.35 8.42
CA ARG A 31 -17.87 11.94 7.01
C ARG A 31 -16.47 11.78 6.44
N ALA A 32 -16.22 10.68 5.73
CA ALA A 32 -14.95 10.48 5.04
C ALA A 32 -14.61 11.72 4.20
N PHE A 33 -13.37 12.19 4.31
CA PHE A 33 -12.87 13.39 3.61
C PHE A 33 -13.65 14.68 3.89
N ALA A 34 -14.22 14.86 5.09
CA ALA A 34 -15.01 16.05 5.43
C ALA A 34 -14.31 17.39 5.13
N ALA A 35 -12.98 17.45 5.25
CA ALA A 35 -12.17 18.64 5.02
C ALA A 35 -11.81 18.89 3.54
N ILE A 36 -11.98 17.90 2.65
CA ILE A 36 -11.61 18.01 1.23
C ILE A 36 -12.67 18.81 0.46
N PRO A 37 -12.32 19.74 -0.44
CA PRO A 37 -13.31 20.45 -1.26
C PRO A 37 -13.95 19.51 -2.31
N THR A 38 -15.26 19.64 -2.50
CA THR A 38 -16.04 18.86 -3.48
C THR A 38 -16.19 19.62 -4.79
N GLY A 39 -16.38 18.92 -5.91
CA GLY A 39 -16.66 19.54 -7.22
C GLY A 39 -15.44 20.18 -7.90
N VAL A 40 -14.26 20.14 -7.29
CA VAL A 40 -13.00 20.63 -7.86
C VAL A 40 -12.05 19.47 -8.13
N LYS A 41 -11.15 19.64 -9.11
CA LYS A 41 -10.10 18.66 -9.40
C LYS A 41 -9.00 18.75 -8.34
N LEU A 42 -8.62 17.61 -7.79
CA LEU A 42 -7.56 17.46 -6.79
C LEU A 42 -6.44 16.60 -7.34
N HIS A 43 -5.18 16.92 -7.00
CA HIS A 43 -4.01 16.12 -7.36
C HIS A 43 -3.72 14.98 -6.37
N GLY A 44 -4.42 14.95 -5.24
CA GLY A 44 -4.21 13.98 -4.17
C GLY A 44 -5.43 13.81 -3.26
N LEU A 45 -5.37 12.80 -2.40
CA LEU A 45 -6.32 12.54 -1.32
C LEU A 45 -5.56 12.30 -0.02
N SER A 46 -6.01 12.92 1.07
CA SER A 46 -5.57 12.64 2.44
C SER A 46 -6.79 12.37 3.30
N ALA A 47 -6.71 11.41 4.24
CA ALA A 47 -7.83 11.14 5.15
C ALA A 47 -8.18 12.37 6.01
N PHE A 48 -7.18 13.18 6.36
CA PHE A 48 -7.33 14.41 7.14
C PHE A 48 -7.48 15.68 6.28
N GLY A 49 -7.16 15.60 4.99
CA GLY A 49 -7.46 16.62 3.98
C GLY A 49 -6.26 17.48 3.55
N ASP A 50 -5.19 17.50 4.34
CA ASP A 50 -3.96 18.21 4.01
C ASP A 50 -3.01 17.30 3.21
N LEU A 51 -2.32 17.90 2.23
CA LEU A 51 -1.28 17.22 1.44
C LEU A 51 0.03 17.98 1.64
N LYS A 52 1.09 17.28 2.05
CA LYS A 52 2.43 17.86 2.17
C LYS A 52 2.93 18.41 0.83
N TYR A 53 2.71 17.68 -0.27
CA TYR A 53 3.23 18.04 -1.57
C TYR A 53 2.22 18.89 -2.38
N PRO A 54 2.62 20.08 -2.87
CA PRO A 54 1.75 20.91 -3.70
C PRO A 54 1.51 20.27 -5.07
N GLN A 55 0.53 20.77 -5.83
CA GLN A 55 0.15 20.19 -7.13
C GLN A 55 1.31 20.11 -8.15
N ASP A 56 2.27 21.03 -8.10
CA ASP A 56 3.39 21.16 -9.02
C ASP A 56 4.71 20.59 -8.49
N PHE A 57 4.67 19.81 -7.39
CA PHE A 57 5.85 19.16 -6.84
C PHE A 57 6.57 18.30 -7.89
N ARG A 58 7.90 18.20 -7.77
CA ARG A 58 8.75 17.58 -8.80
C ARG A 58 9.20 16.17 -8.46
N HIS A 59 9.23 15.84 -7.19
CA HIS A 59 9.55 14.53 -6.63
C HIS A 59 9.21 14.53 -5.13
N PHE A 60 9.14 13.37 -4.51
CA PHE A 60 9.07 13.27 -3.06
C PHE A 60 10.38 13.71 -2.39
N ASP A 61 10.33 14.17 -1.14
CA ASP A 61 11.52 14.66 -0.42
C ASP A 61 12.48 13.54 -0.01
N TYR A 62 11.97 12.31 0.09
CA TYR A 62 12.74 11.14 0.52
C TYR A 62 13.47 10.42 -0.62
N VAL A 63 13.50 11.00 -1.83
CA VAL A 63 14.18 10.42 -2.99
C VAL A 63 15.39 11.24 -3.40
N ASN A 64 16.37 10.58 -4.01
CA ASN A 64 17.37 11.25 -4.82
C ASN A 64 16.85 11.33 -6.27
N PRO A 65 16.50 12.50 -6.81
CA PRO A 65 15.99 12.63 -8.18
C PRO A 65 17.04 12.25 -9.24
N ASP A 66 18.32 12.31 -8.90
CA ASP A 66 19.46 11.99 -9.75
C ASP A 66 20.04 10.60 -9.44
N ALA A 67 19.24 9.73 -8.79
CA ALA A 67 19.65 8.37 -8.50
C ALA A 67 20.05 7.62 -9.79
N PRO A 68 21.23 6.97 -9.82
CA PRO A 68 21.70 6.27 -11.01
C PRO A 68 20.74 5.14 -11.37
N LYS A 69 20.47 4.98 -12.66
CA LYS A 69 19.64 3.90 -13.19
C LYS A 69 20.55 2.77 -13.66
N GLY A 70 20.40 1.58 -13.09
CA GLY A 70 21.23 0.44 -13.50
C GLY A 70 21.37 -0.64 -12.44
N GLY A 71 22.11 -1.68 -12.80
CA GLY A 71 22.48 -2.76 -11.88
C GLY A 71 21.32 -3.66 -11.47
N GLN A 72 21.64 -4.55 -10.53
CA GLN A 72 20.73 -5.53 -9.96
C GLN A 72 20.67 -5.36 -8.44
N MET A 73 19.46 -5.42 -7.88
CA MET A 73 19.24 -5.54 -6.43
C MET A 73 18.70 -6.93 -6.12
N ASN A 74 19.49 -7.76 -5.45
CA ASN A 74 18.99 -8.97 -4.82
C ASN A 74 18.72 -8.70 -3.34
N PHE A 75 17.52 -8.95 -2.85
CA PHE A 75 17.20 -8.70 -1.45
C PHE A 75 16.19 -9.71 -0.91
N ALA A 76 16.21 -9.88 0.41
CA ALA A 76 15.21 -10.65 1.14
C ALA A 76 14.02 -9.72 1.47
N PRO A 77 12.84 -9.90 0.88
CA PRO A 77 11.69 -9.05 1.16
C PRO A 77 11.27 -9.17 2.63
N PRO A 78 11.12 -8.05 3.37
CA PRO A 78 10.74 -8.09 4.78
C PRO A 78 9.24 -8.27 5.01
N ASN A 79 8.43 -8.07 3.97
CA ASN A 79 6.98 -8.14 4.02
C ASN A 79 6.43 -8.73 2.71
N SER A 80 5.20 -9.23 2.79
CA SER A 80 4.45 -9.82 1.69
C SER A 80 3.06 -9.20 1.63
N THR A 81 2.42 -9.26 0.47
CA THR A 81 1.06 -8.79 0.24
C THR A 81 0.20 -9.89 -0.35
N PHE A 82 -1.11 -9.89 -0.05
CA PHE A 82 -2.05 -10.90 -0.55
C PHE A 82 -1.60 -12.34 -0.25
N ASN A 83 -1.49 -13.21 -1.26
CA ASN A 83 -1.02 -14.59 -1.16
C ASN A 83 0.50 -14.74 -1.40
N GLN A 84 1.27 -13.66 -1.25
CA GLN A 84 2.72 -13.72 -1.46
C GLN A 84 3.43 -14.48 -0.34
N SER A 85 4.49 -15.19 -0.72
CA SER A 85 5.23 -16.09 0.18
C SER A 85 6.72 -15.84 0.14
N PHE A 86 7.41 -16.01 1.28
CA PHE A 86 8.87 -15.88 1.35
C PHE A 86 9.60 -17.20 1.07
N LEU A 87 8.87 -18.32 1.03
CA LEU A 87 9.48 -19.66 1.07
C LEU A 87 9.42 -20.37 -0.28
N THR A 88 8.37 -20.14 -1.06
CA THR A 88 8.17 -20.77 -2.37
C THR A 88 7.16 -19.97 -3.19
N PHE A 89 6.91 -20.37 -4.42
CA PHE A 89 5.78 -19.88 -5.21
C PHE A 89 5.37 -20.92 -6.27
N ASN A 90 4.08 -20.98 -6.56
CA ASN A 90 3.48 -21.87 -7.56
C ASN A 90 2.47 -21.18 -8.49
N THR A 91 2.33 -19.86 -8.35
CA THR A 91 1.54 -19.00 -9.23
C THR A 91 2.21 -17.63 -9.38
N LEU A 92 2.03 -16.97 -10.51
CA LEU A 92 2.44 -15.57 -10.72
C LEU A 92 1.29 -14.58 -10.55
N ASN A 93 0.10 -15.07 -10.23
CA ASN A 93 -1.03 -14.21 -9.88
C ASN A 93 -1.12 -14.01 -8.35
N SER A 94 -0.80 -12.79 -7.91
CA SER A 94 -0.88 -12.44 -6.49
C SER A 94 -2.25 -11.90 -6.04
N LEU A 95 -3.21 -11.77 -6.96
CA LEU A 95 -4.45 -11.01 -6.73
C LEU A 95 -5.60 -11.89 -6.21
N VAL A 96 -5.33 -13.17 -5.96
CA VAL A 96 -6.30 -14.17 -5.49
C VAL A 96 -5.79 -14.85 -4.23
N LEU A 97 -6.68 -15.52 -3.48
CA LEU A 97 -6.30 -16.25 -2.27
C LEU A 97 -5.58 -17.57 -2.57
N ARG A 98 -5.87 -18.19 -3.74
CA ARG A 98 -5.37 -19.52 -4.10
C ARG A 98 -3.91 -19.45 -4.55
N GLY A 99 -3.10 -20.40 -4.07
CA GLY A 99 -1.69 -20.53 -4.44
C GLY A 99 -0.80 -19.52 -3.75
N GLU A 100 0.52 -19.68 -3.93
CA GLU A 100 1.56 -18.85 -3.34
C GLU A 100 2.27 -18.07 -4.46
N SER A 101 2.26 -16.74 -4.36
CA SER A 101 2.88 -15.86 -5.35
C SER A 101 4.24 -15.35 -4.87
N PRO A 102 5.19 -15.02 -5.77
CA PRO A 102 6.44 -14.41 -5.32
C PRO A 102 6.21 -12.98 -4.77
N PRO A 103 6.98 -12.53 -3.76
CA PRO A 103 6.87 -11.17 -3.24
C PRO A 103 7.21 -10.13 -4.30
N ARG A 104 6.68 -8.91 -4.19
CA ARG A 104 6.95 -7.77 -5.11
C ARG A 104 6.27 -7.84 -6.47
N THR A 105 5.32 -8.74 -6.69
CA THR A 105 4.45 -8.72 -7.88
C THR A 105 3.69 -7.40 -8.05
N GLU A 106 3.45 -6.66 -6.96
CA GLU A 106 2.82 -5.33 -7.00
C GLU A 106 3.63 -4.29 -7.79
N LEU A 107 4.94 -4.50 -7.99
CA LEU A 107 5.77 -3.63 -8.84
C LEU A 107 5.41 -3.74 -10.33
N CYS A 108 4.69 -4.79 -10.72
CA CYS A 108 4.26 -5.00 -12.09
C CYS A 108 3.03 -4.18 -12.48
N PHE A 109 2.35 -3.54 -11.52
CA PHE A 109 1.07 -2.88 -11.76
C PHE A 109 1.09 -1.44 -11.29
N ASP A 110 0.42 -0.56 -12.04
CA ASP A 110 0.07 0.75 -11.53
C ASP A 110 -1.28 0.74 -10.80
N SER A 111 -1.47 1.76 -9.98
CA SER A 111 -2.69 2.06 -9.24
C SER A 111 -3.21 3.45 -9.64
N LEU A 112 -4.47 3.77 -9.31
CA LEU A 112 -5.02 5.12 -9.55
C LEU A 112 -4.13 6.20 -8.92
N MET A 113 -3.68 5.97 -7.70
CA MET A 113 -2.88 6.91 -6.92
C MET A 113 -1.72 6.20 -6.21
N ALA A 114 -0.65 6.95 -5.94
CA ALA A 114 0.55 6.49 -5.23
C ALA A 114 0.60 7.06 -3.81
N SER A 115 0.91 6.23 -2.83
CA SER A 115 1.12 6.67 -1.44
C SER A 115 2.47 7.37 -1.29
N ALA A 116 2.52 8.45 -0.49
CA ALA A 116 3.77 9.05 -0.04
C ALA A 116 4.25 8.36 1.25
N LEU A 117 5.53 7.94 1.31
CA LEU A 117 6.06 7.19 2.46
C LEU A 117 6.31 8.05 3.70
N ASP A 118 6.31 9.36 3.55
CA ASP A 118 6.51 10.33 4.62
C ASP A 118 5.22 11.00 5.09
N GLU A 119 4.06 10.52 4.61
CA GLU A 119 2.73 10.89 5.07
C GLU A 119 1.91 9.62 5.38
N PRO A 120 1.25 9.53 6.54
CA PRO A 120 0.57 8.30 6.95
C PRO A 120 -0.70 7.98 6.13
N ASP A 121 -1.29 8.99 5.50
CA ASP A 121 -2.63 8.91 4.92
C ASP A 121 -2.77 9.65 3.58
N ALA A 122 -1.67 10.06 2.94
CA ALA A 122 -1.70 10.84 1.71
C ALA A 122 -1.37 10.01 0.46
N PHE A 123 -2.17 10.23 -0.58
CA PHE A 123 -2.04 9.63 -1.91
C PHE A 123 -2.05 10.71 -2.99
N TYR A 124 -1.19 10.56 -3.99
CA TYR A 124 -1.00 11.49 -5.09
C TYR A 124 -1.29 10.83 -6.43
N GLY A 125 -1.71 11.61 -7.42
CA GLY A 125 -2.09 11.10 -8.74
C GLY A 125 -0.99 10.28 -9.43
N ARG A 126 -1.30 9.03 -9.77
CA ARG A 126 -0.44 8.13 -10.59
C ARG A 126 -1.10 7.90 -11.93
N LEU A 127 -1.93 6.86 -12.09
CA LEU A 127 -2.74 6.66 -13.31
C LEU A 127 -3.77 7.77 -13.45
N ALA A 128 -4.40 8.16 -12.33
CA ALA A 128 -5.25 9.32 -12.28
C ALA A 128 -4.37 10.58 -12.19
N GLU A 129 -4.58 11.52 -13.11
CA GLU A 129 -4.04 12.87 -12.99
C GLU A 129 -4.75 13.66 -11.90
N SER A 130 -6.07 13.48 -11.78
CA SER A 130 -6.90 14.17 -10.80
C SER A 130 -8.08 13.35 -10.33
N VAL A 131 -8.60 13.71 -9.15
CA VAL A 131 -9.85 13.18 -8.60
C VAL A 131 -10.79 14.34 -8.22
N THR A 132 -12.08 14.18 -8.49
CA THR A 132 -13.14 15.11 -8.09
C THR A 132 -14.16 14.38 -7.24
N LEU A 133 -14.41 14.89 -6.02
CA LEU A 133 -15.43 14.35 -5.12
C LEU A 133 -16.81 14.92 -5.45
N SER A 134 -17.84 14.09 -5.41
CA SER A 134 -19.24 14.53 -5.47
C SER A 134 -19.63 15.34 -4.22
N PRO A 135 -20.70 16.16 -4.28
CA PRO A 135 -21.16 16.94 -3.13
C PRO A 135 -21.50 16.11 -1.89
N ASP A 136 -21.97 14.88 -2.09
CA ASP A 136 -22.30 13.95 -1.00
C ASP A 136 -21.11 13.11 -0.51
N ARG A 137 -19.92 13.28 -1.13
CA ARG A 137 -18.64 12.59 -0.81
C ARG A 137 -18.67 11.07 -0.99
N ASN A 138 -19.65 10.55 -1.73
CA ASN A 138 -19.76 9.13 -2.06
C ASN A 138 -19.36 8.81 -3.50
N GLY A 139 -19.18 9.83 -4.34
CA GLY A 139 -18.74 9.72 -5.72
C GLY A 139 -17.33 10.27 -5.90
N PHE A 140 -16.49 9.52 -6.61
CA PHE A 140 -15.13 9.90 -6.95
C PHE A 140 -14.94 9.76 -8.45
N ARG A 141 -14.79 10.88 -9.15
CA ARG A 141 -14.49 10.92 -10.57
C ARG A 141 -12.99 11.08 -10.76
N PHE A 142 -12.35 10.10 -11.39
CA PHE A 142 -10.93 10.16 -11.73
C PHE A 142 -10.75 10.45 -13.22
N SER A 143 -9.86 11.39 -13.52
CA SER A 143 -9.35 11.63 -14.88
C SER A 143 -8.01 10.94 -15.04
N LEU A 144 -7.92 10.00 -15.97
CA LEU A 144 -6.73 9.19 -16.24
C LEU A 144 -5.77 9.90 -17.19
N ARG A 145 -4.49 9.60 -17.04
CA ARG A 145 -3.42 10.12 -17.88
C ARG A 145 -3.47 9.44 -19.27
N PRO A 146 -3.53 10.21 -20.38
CA PRO A 146 -3.66 9.65 -21.73
C PRO A 146 -2.46 8.84 -22.19
N GLN A 147 -1.29 9.01 -21.55
CA GLN A 147 -0.07 8.23 -21.82
C GLN A 147 -0.04 6.86 -21.12
N ALA A 148 -1.01 6.51 -20.26
CA ALA A 148 -0.97 5.26 -19.52
C ALA A 148 -1.04 4.04 -20.46
N ARG A 149 -0.09 3.11 -20.33
CA ARG A 149 0.03 1.90 -21.18
C ARG A 149 0.33 0.66 -20.34
N PHE A 150 -0.11 -0.50 -20.81
CA PHE A 150 0.36 -1.79 -20.34
C PHE A 150 1.73 -2.14 -20.94
N HIS A 151 2.39 -3.18 -20.42
CA HIS A 151 3.71 -3.63 -20.87
C HIS A 151 3.76 -4.12 -22.32
N ASP A 152 2.61 -4.40 -22.93
CA ASP A 152 2.48 -4.76 -24.35
C ASP A 152 2.25 -3.54 -25.27
N GLY A 153 2.21 -2.33 -24.70
CA GLY A 153 1.97 -1.08 -25.42
C GLY A 153 0.50 -0.73 -25.63
N SER A 154 -0.45 -1.57 -25.22
CA SER A 154 -1.88 -1.26 -25.29
C SER A 154 -2.26 -0.12 -24.32
N PRO A 155 -3.27 0.71 -24.66
CA PRO A 155 -3.75 1.77 -23.78
C PRO A 155 -4.39 1.21 -22.52
N LEU A 156 -4.02 1.76 -21.36
CA LEU A 156 -4.72 1.52 -20.10
C LEU A 156 -5.82 2.56 -19.95
N THR A 157 -7.07 2.10 -19.91
CA THR A 157 -8.27 2.95 -19.97
C THR A 157 -9.12 2.87 -18.71
N ALA A 158 -10.13 3.73 -18.63
CA ALA A 158 -11.15 3.69 -17.57
C ALA A 158 -11.91 2.35 -17.53
N GLU A 159 -12.03 1.64 -18.67
CA GLU A 159 -12.65 0.32 -18.70
C GLU A 159 -11.83 -0.71 -17.92
N ASP A 160 -10.49 -0.65 -18.00
CA ASP A 160 -9.60 -1.54 -17.25
C ASP A 160 -9.71 -1.29 -15.75
N VAL A 161 -9.79 -0.02 -15.34
CA VAL A 161 -10.01 0.35 -13.93
C VAL A 161 -11.34 -0.19 -13.42
N ALA A 162 -12.44 0.08 -14.13
CA ALA A 162 -13.77 -0.37 -13.73
C ALA A 162 -13.87 -1.90 -13.72
N PHE A 163 -13.24 -2.57 -14.69
CA PHE A 163 -13.14 -4.02 -14.77
C PHE A 163 -12.37 -4.60 -13.57
N ALA A 164 -11.15 -4.12 -13.32
CA ALA A 164 -10.28 -4.61 -12.25
C ALA A 164 -10.96 -4.54 -10.88
N LEU A 165 -11.55 -3.38 -10.54
CA LEU A 165 -12.21 -3.21 -9.25
C LEU A 165 -13.44 -4.11 -9.08
N LYS A 166 -14.23 -4.32 -10.15
CA LYS A 166 -15.35 -5.28 -10.13
C LYS A 166 -14.87 -6.72 -9.99
N LEU A 167 -13.83 -7.08 -10.74
CA LEU A 167 -13.21 -8.41 -10.70
C LEU A 167 -12.69 -8.75 -9.29
N TYR A 168 -12.02 -7.80 -8.64
CA TYR A 168 -11.52 -8.01 -7.28
C TYR A 168 -12.64 -8.10 -6.24
N LYS A 169 -13.72 -7.35 -6.42
CA LYS A 169 -14.87 -7.42 -5.53
C LYS A 169 -15.53 -8.81 -5.56
N ASP A 170 -15.55 -9.44 -6.74
CA ASP A 170 -16.14 -10.76 -6.96
C ASP A 170 -15.18 -11.90 -6.59
N LYS A 171 -13.97 -11.91 -7.17
CA LYS A 171 -13.03 -13.04 -7.12
C LYS A 171 -11.68 -12.74 -6.47
N GLY A 172 -11.43 -11.48 -6.12
CA GLY A 172 -10.14 -11.05 -5.58
C GLY A 172 -9.80 -11.65 -4.23
N HIS A 173 -8.53 -11.56 -3.86
CA HIS A 173 -8.06 -11.85 -2.51
C HIS A 173 -8.95 -11.15 -1.46
N PRO A 174 -9.28 -11.77 -0.31
CA PRO A 174 -10.14 -11.17 0.71
C PRO A 174 -9.74 -9.75 1.14
N THR A 175 -8.44 -9.46 1.20
CA THR A 175 -7.91 -8.10 1.47
C THR A 175 -8.38 -7.06 0.45
N LEU A 176 -8.62 -7.44 -0.81
CA LEU A 176 -9.17 -6.57 -1.85
C LEU A 176 -10.70 -6.52 -1.76
N SER A 177 -11.37 -7.68 -1.80
CA SER A 177 -12.83 -7.74 -1.86
C SER A 177 -13.52 -7.13 -0.62
N GLN A 178 -12.93 -7.30 0.57
CA GLN A 178 -13.46 -6.71 1.81
C GLN A 178 -13.33 -5.18 1.85
N VAL A 179 -12.30 -4.62 1.21
CA VAL A 179 -12.13 -3.17 1.08
C VAL A 179 -13.18 -2.61 0.11
N LEU A 180 -13.49 -3.35 -0.96
CA LEU A 180 -14.46 -2.97 -2.00
C LEU A 180 -15.93 -3.18 -1.61
N ARG A 181 -16.23 -3.74 -0.42
CA ARG A 181 -17.60 -4.05 0.00
C ARG A 181 -18.56 -2.85 0.00
N HIS A 182 -18.02 -1.64 0.18
CA HIS A 182 -18.80 -0.39 0.20
C HIS A 182 -18.90 0.30 -1.16
N MET A 183 -18.09 -0.10 -2.15
CA MET A 183 -18.16 0.41 -3.52
C MET A 183 -19.39 -0.19 -4.20
N THR A 184 -20.37 0.63 -4.56
CA THR A 184 -21.59 0.17 -5.24
C THR A 184 -21.40 0.10 -6.75
N GLU A 185 -20.64 1.04 -7.32
CA GLU A 185 -20.43 1.12 -8.77
C GLU A 185 -19.00 1.54 -9.12
N ALA A 186 -18.55 1.06 -10.27
CA ALA A 186 -17.37 1.53 -10.98
C ALA A 186 -17.73 1.61 -12.47
N VAL A 187 -17.72 2.81 -13.04
CA VAL A 187 -18.23 3.08 -14.39
C VAL A 187 -17.18 3.86 -15.18
N ALA A 188 -16.76 3.32 -16.32
CA ALA A 188 -16.04 4.06 -17.33
C ALA A 188 -17.03 4.98 -18.06
N VAL A 189 -16.88 6.29 -17.90
CA VAL A 189 -17.73 7.29 -18.57
C VAL A 189 -17.26 7.48 -20.02
N ASP A 190 -15.95 7.48 -20.19
CA ASP A 190 -15.24 7.57 -21.46
C ASP A 190 -13.84 6.90 -21.25
N PRO A 191 -12.99 6.75 -22.27
CA PRO A 191 -11.70 6.06 -22.13
C PRO A 191 -10.76 6.62 -21.06
N ALA A 192 -10.90 7.89 -20.68
CA ALA A 192 -10.03 8.57 -19.72
C ALA A 192 -10.75 8.96 -18.42
N THR A 193 -12.05 8.69 -18.26
CA THR A 193 -12.81 9.08 -17.08
C THR A 193 -13.50 7.88 -16.43
N VAL A 194 -13.18 7.62 -15.16
CA VAL A 194 -13.84 6.59 -14.35
C VAL A 194 -14.54 7.21 -13.15
N ASN A 195 -15.79 6.84 -12.93
CA ASN A 195 -16.57 7.20 -11.76
C ASN A 195 -16.66 5.99 -10.81
N LEU A 196 -16.29 6.19 -9.55
CA LEU A 196 -16.52 5.24 -8.47
C LEU A 196 -17.61 5.78 -7.54
N THR A 197 -18.56 4.95 -7.16
CA THR A 197 -19.66 5.29 -6.24
C THR A 197 -19.63 4.36 -5.03
N PHE A 198 -19.88 4.92 -3.84
CA PHE A 198 -19.93 4.18 -2.57
C PHE A 198 -21.27 4.37 -1.85
N ASN A 199 -21.59 3.48 -0.90
CA ASN A 199 -22.87 3.50 -0.18
C ASN A 199 -22.94 4.41 1.08
N GLY A 200 -21.92 5.23 1.32
CA GLY A 200 -21.84 6.11 2.49
C GLY A 200 -21.37 5.47 3.79
N LYS A 201 -21.04 4.17 3.79
CA LYS A 201 -20.53 3.45 4.97
C LYS A 201 -19.01 3.26 4.96
N GLN A 202 -18.33 3.71 3.91
CA GLN A 202 -16.88 3.65 3.77
C GLN A 202 -16.18 4.69 4.67
N SER A 203 -15.04 4.31 5.24
CA SER A 203 -14.10 5.26 5.84
C SER A 203 -13.19 5.89 4.78
N ALA A 204 -12.51 6.99 5.12
CA ALA A 204 -11.47 7.55 4.25
C ALA A 204 -10.38 6.51 3.93
N GLN A 205 -9.96 5.73 4.93
CA GLN A 205 -9.00 4.64 4.75
C GLN A 205 -9.48 3.56 3.77
N ASN A 206 -10.80 3.26 3.73
CA ASN A 206 -11.34 2.35 2.73
C ASN A 206 -11.13 2.88 1.32
N ILE A 207 -11.37 4.18 1.08
CA ILE A 207 -11.21 4.78 -0.24
C ILE A 207 -9.73 4.88 -0.63
N LEU A 208 -8.86 5.27 0.30
CA LEU A 208 -7.41 5.29 0.09
C LEU A 208 -6.87 3.90 -0.29
N ALA A 209 -7.36 2.84 0.36
CA ALA A 209 -7.02 1.48 0.00
C ALA A 209 -7.54 1.07 -1.40
N VAL A 210 -8.71 1.55 -1.83
CA VAL A 210 -9.23 1.30 -3.20
C VAL A 210 -8.37 1.97 -4.27
N VAL A 211 -7.97 3.23 -4.09
CA VAL A 211 -7.16 3.95 -5.10
C VAL A 211 -5.73 3.43 -5.22
N ALA A 212 -5.27 2.68 -4.21
CA ALA A 212 -3.98 2.01 -4.18
C ALA A 212 -3.98 0.62 -4.86
N MET A 213 -5.15 0.10 -5.28
CA MET A 213 -5.23 -1.25 -5.83
C MET A 213 -4.55 -1.35 -7.21
N PRO A 214 -3.87 -2.48 -7.51
CA PRO A 214 -3.33 -2.77 -8.84
C PRO A 214 -4.41 -2.72 -9.93
N ILE A 215 -4.16 -2.08 -11.06
CA ILE A 215 -5.06 -2.10 -12.21
C ILE A 215 -4.56 -3.12 -13.22
N VAL A 216 -5.42 -4.09 -13.55
CA VAL A 216 -5.13 -5.18 -14.50
C VAL A 216 -5.82 -4.95 -15.84
N SER A 217 -5.26 -5.53 -16.90
CA SER A 217 -5.84 -5.49 -18.24
C SER A 217 -7.14 -6.30 -18.32
N LYS A 218 -8.21 -5.65 -18.78
CA LYS A 218 -9.47 -6.29 -19.13
C LYS A 218 -9.28 -7.30 -20.27
N ALA A 219 -8.51 -6.93 -21.29
CA ALA A 219 -8.26 -7.79 -22.45
C ALA A 219 -7.52 -9.09 -22.05
N PHE A 220 -6.53 -9.00 -21.15
CA PHE A 220 -5.83 -10.17 -20.64
C PHE A 220 -6.79 -11.15 -19.95
N TYR A 221 -7.62 -10.67 -19.03
CA TYR A 221 -8.55 -11.53 -18.28
C TYR A 221 -9.85 -11.86 -19.02
N ALA A 222 -10.06 -11.35 -20.24
CA ALA A 222 -11.14 -11.82 -21.10
C ALA A 222 -10.86 -13.22 -21.68
N VAL A 223 -9.58 -13.61 -21.77
CA VAL A 223 -9.14 -14.89 -22.34
C VAL A 223 -8.33 -15.75 -21.35
N ASN A 224 -8.06 -15.24 -20.14
CA ASN A 224 -7.38 -15.96 -19.06
C ASN A 224 -8.28 -16.01 -17.82
N GLU A 225 -8.38 -17.17 -17.19
CA GLU A 225 -9.13 -17.32 -15.94
C GLU A 225 -8.41 -16.59 -14.79
N PHE A 226 -9.14 -15.73 -14.07
CA PHE A 226 -8.56 -14.89 -13.02
C PHE A 226 -8.08 -15.70 -11.81
N ASP A 227 -8.81 -16.71 -11.37
CA ASP A 227 -8.52 -17.51 -10.17
C ASP A 227 -7.78 -18.83 -10.43
N ALA A 228 -7.28 -19.00 -11.65
CA ALA A 228 -6.39 -20.09 -12.00
C ALA A 228 -5.01 -19.94 -11.33
N SER A 229 -4.45 -21.07 -10.89
CA SER A 229 -3.03 -21.14 -10.54
C SER A 229 -2.24 -21.23 -11.82
N THR A 230 -1.49 -20.18 -12.16
CA THR A 230 -0.80 -20.09 -13.44
C THR A 230 0.60 -19.50 -13.29
N MET A 231 1.54 -20.02 -14.07
CA MET A 231 2.89 -19.47 -14.22
C MET A 231 2.97 -18.46 -15.38
N THR A 232 1.83 -18.13 -15.98
CA THR A 232 1.70 -17.00 -16.90
C THR A 232 1.50 -15.72 -16.08
N PRO A 233 2.41 -14.74 -16.15
CA PRO A 233 2.27 -13.51 -15.39
C PRO A 233 1.10 -12.67 -15.93
N PRO A 234 0.27 -12.05 -15.07
CA PRO A 234 -0.75 -11.12 -15.55
C PRO A 234 -0.11 -9.92 -16.26
N LEU A 235 -0.80 -9.41 -17.30
CA LEU A 235 -0.36 -8.22 -18.01
C LEU A 235 -0.42 -6.99 -17.09
N GLY A 236 0.75 -6.41 -16.84
CA GLY A 236 0.95 -5.26 -15.97
C GLY A 236 1.16 -3.95 -16.72
N SER A 237 1.27 -2.86 -15.96
CA SER A 237 1.52 -1.49 -16.45
C SER A 237 2.65 -0.79 -15.70
N GLY A 238 3.08 -1.37 -14.57
CA GLY A 238 4.01 -0.75 -13.63
C GLY A 238 5.46 -0.63 -14.13
N PRO A 239 6.35 -0.07 -13.30
CA PRO A 239 7.74 0.23 -13.66
C PRO A 239 8.61 -1.02 -13.86
N TYR A 240 8.17 -2.18 -13.38
CA TYR A 240 8.82 -3.46 -13.64
C TYR A 240 7.85 -4.42 -14.32
N LYS A 241 8.38 -5.45 -14.96
CA LYS A 241 7.64 -6.61 -15.46
C LYS A 241 8.31 -7.89 -15.00
N MET A 242 7.57 -9.00 -15.02
CA MET A 242 8.15 -10.31 -14.73
C MET A 242 9.23 -10.63 -15.77
N GLY A 243 10.43 -10.93 -15.29
CA GLY A 243 11.58 -11.38 -16.08
C GLY A 243 11.77 -12.88 -15.94
N ARG A 244 12.99 -13.29 -15.58
CA ARG A 244 13.31 -14.70 -15.37
C ARG A 244 12.57 -15.27 -14.15
N VAL A 245 11.91 -16.40 -14.34
CA VAL A 245 11.20 -17.13 -13.29
C VAL A 245 11.74 -18.56 -13.20
N ALA A 246 12.19 -18.96 -12.02
CA ALA A 246 12.53 -20.33 -11.66
C ALA A 246 11.71 -20.73 -10.43
N ALA A 247 10.64 -21.49 -10.66
CA ALA A 247 9.65 -21.84 -9.63
C ALA A 247 10.31 -22.38 -8.35
N GLY A 248 9.96 -21.77 -7.20
CA GLY A 248 10.49 -22.14 -5.89
C GLY A 248 11.96 -21.80 -5.63
N GLN A 249 12.67 -21.17 -6.58
CA GLN A 249 14.10 -20.84 -6.46
C GLN A 249 14.37 -19.35 -6.57
N THR A 250 13.95 -18.73 -7.66
CA THR A 250 14.27 -17.33 -7.97
C THR A 250 13.16 -16.69 -8.78
N VAL A 251 12.85 -15.44 -8.49
CA VAL A 251 12.12 -14.55 -9.40
C VAL A 251 12.97 -13.31 -9.70
N GLU A 252 12.92 -12.86 -10.94
CA GLU A 252 13.51 -11.60 -11.38
C GLU A 252 12.43 -10.69 -11.96
N TYR A 253 12.50 -9.41 -11.61
CA TYR A 253 11.69 -8.33 -12.16
C TYR A 253 12.59 -7.42 -12.98
N GLU A 254 12.20 -7.15 -14.21
CA GLU A 254 12.96 -6.33 -15.16
C GLU A 254 12.33 -4.95 -15.26
N ARG A 255 13.14 -3.90 -15.17
CA ARG A 255 12.66 -2.53 -15.31
C ARG A 255 12.19 -2.29 -16.74
N VAL A 256 11.01 -1.71 -16.89
CA VAL A 256 10.43 -1.33 -18.17
C VAL A 256 11.08 -0.01 -18.60
N ALA A 257 11.96 -0.06 -19.61
CA ALA A 257 12.77 1.09 -20.02
C ALA A 257 11.91 2.27 -20.52
N ASP A 258 10.81 1.96 -21.19
CA ASP A 258 9.81 2.86 -21.74
C ASP A 258 8.57 2.99 -20.84
N TYR A 259 8.71 2.74 -19.53
CA TYR A 259 7.61 2.89 -18.58
C TYR A 259 6.95 4.26 -18.70
N TRP A 260 5.65 4.25 -19.01
CA TRP A 260 4.86 5.44 -19.35
C TRP A 260 4.88 6.50 -18.23
N GLY A 261 5.00 6.07 -16.98
CA GLY A 261 4.93 6.92 -15.79
C GLY A 261 6.29 7.34 -15.23
N ARG A 262 7.41 7.05 -15.91
CA ARG A 262 8.77 7.22 -15.37
C ARG A 262 9.11 8.65 -14.93
N ASP A 263 8.54 9.63 -15.61
CA ASP A 263 8.83 11.07 -15.41
C ASP A 263 7.79 11.76 -14.50
N LEU A 264 6.80 11.03 -13.98
CA LEU A 264 5.85 11.57 -13.02
C LEU A 264 6.56 11.93 -11.70
N ALA A 265 6.12 13.01 -11.05
CA ALA A 265 6.69 13.44 -9.77
C ALA A 265 6.67 12.32 -8.70
N VAL A 266 5.59 11.53 -8.66
CA VAL A 266 5.45 10.38 -7.74
C VAL A 266 6.43 9.22 -8.03
N ASN A 267 7.08 9.21 -9.19
CA ASN A 267 7.96 8.13 -9.64
C ASN A 267 9.43 8.59 -9.87
N ARG A 268 9.67 9.90 -9.95
CA ARG A 268 11.03 10.45 -10.12
C ARG A 268 11.90 10.05 -8.92
N GLY A 269 13.15 9.64 -9.20
CA GLY A 269 14.07 9.13 -8.18
C GLY A 269 13.78 7.70 -7.66
N LEU A 270 12.69 7.06 -8.11
CA LEU A 270 12.33 5.69 -7.77
C LEU A 270 12.65 4.70 -8.89
N TYR A 271 12.51 3.40 -8.59
CA TYR A 271 12.65 2.30 -9.56
C TYR A 271 14.00 2.33 -10.29
N ASN A 272 15.08 2.39 -9.51
CA ASN A 272 16.43 2.67 -10.02
C ASN A 272 17.13 1.45 -10.64
N PHE A 273 16.86 0.25 -10.13
CA PHE A 273 17.53 -0.95 -10.57
C PHE A 273 17.01 -1.43 -11.92
N ASN A 274 17.89 -1.91 -12.80
CA ASN A 274 17.43 -2.56 -14.04
C ASN A 274 16.80 -3.92 -13.74
N ARG A 275 17.25 -4.57 -12.67
CA ARG A 275 16.73 -5.86 -12.23
C ARG A 275 16.56 -5.90 -10.72
N ILE A 276 15.41 -6.39 -10.29
CA ILE A 276 15.19 -6.80 -8.91
C ILE A 276 15.16 -8.32 -8.91
N ARG A 277 15.95 -8.93 -8.05
CA ARG A 277 16.02 -10.38 -7.87
C ARG A 277 15.58 -10.74 -6.46
N ILE A 278 14.87 -11.84 -6.34
CA ILE A 278 14.49 -12.43 -5.06
C ILE A 278 14.82 -13.92 -5.16
N ASP A 279 15.76 -14.35 -4.33
CA ASP A 279 16.09 -15.76 -4.13
C ASP A 279 15.32 -16.32 -2.93
N PHE A 280 14.78 -17.53 -3.09
CA PHE A 280 13.99 -18.21 -2.08
C PHE A 280 14.88 -19.16 -1.27
N TYR A 281 14.87 -18.96 0.05
CA TYR A 281 15.63 -19.77 0.99
C TYR A 281 14.68 -20.49 1.94
N ILE A 282 14.82 -21.82 2.04
CA ILE A 282 14.00 -22.65 2.93
C ILE A 282 14.18 -22.26 4.41
N ASN A 283 15.37 -21.75 4.79
CA ASN A 283 15.64 -21.31 6.14
C ASN A 283 16.44 -19.99 6.20
N ARG A 284 16.28 -19.27 7.31
CA ARG A 284 16.91 -17.97 7.53
C ARG A 284 18.43 -18.03 7.61
N GLN A 285 19.01 -19.16 8.01
CA GLN A 285 20.46 -19.32 8.07
C GLN A 285 21.07 -19.32 6.67
N ALA A 286 20.47 -20.04 5.71
CA ALA A 286 20.90 -20.04 4.32
C ALA A 286 20.83 -18.62 3.71
N ALA A 287 19.74 -17.89 3.98
CA ALA A 287 19.62 -16.48 3.57
C ALA A 287 20.69 -15.59 4.22
N PHE A 288 21.10 -15.86 5.46
CA PHE A 288 22.18 -15.14 6.13
C PHE A 288 23.55 -15.44 5.53
N GLU A 289 23.84 -16.70 5.22
CA GLU A 289 25.08 -17.07 4.52
C GLU A 289 25.14 -16.48 3.10
N ALA A 290 23.99 -16.33 2.42
CA ALA A 290 23.92 -15.65 1.13
C ALA A 290 24.27 -14.14 1.22
N LEU A 291 23.84 -13.45 2.29
CA LEU A 291 24.29 -12.08 2.55
C LEU A 291 25.81 -12.02 2.73
N LYS A 292 26.37 -12.92 3.56
CA LYS A 292 27.81 -12.94 3.86
C LYS A 292 28.67 -13.15 2.61
N LYS A 293 28.15 -13.90 1.63
CA LYS A 293 28.80 -14.14 0.33
C LYS A 293 28.62 -13.00 -0.67
N GLY A 294 27.68 -12.09 -0.43
CA GLY A 294 27.32 -11.02 -1.36
C GLY A 294 26.30 -11.43 -2.42
N ASP A 295 25.70 -12.63 -2.31
CA ASP A 295 24.62 -13.06 -3.22
C ASP A 295 23.35 -12.24 -2.97
N THR A 296 23.06 -11.95 -1.69
CA THR A 296 21.98 -11.05 -1.26
C THR A 296 22.57 -9.70 -0.83
N HIS A 297 22.04 -8.59 -1.35
CA HIS A 297 22.58 -7.25 -1.11
C HIS A 297 21.90 -6.51 0.05
N PHE A 298 20.65 -6.87 0.38
CA PHE A 298 19.89 -6.25 1.47
C PHE A 298 19.03 -7.27 2.22
N ARG A 299 19.00 -7.14 3.55
CA ARG A 299 18.06 -7.84 4.45
C ARG A 299 17.73 -6.97 5.65
N GLU A 300 16.54 -7.22 6.19
CA GLU A 300 16.15 -6.73 7.52
C GLU A 300 16.36 -7.87 8.55
N GLU A 301 16.86 -7.53 9.74
CA GLU A 301 17.08 -8.50 10.82
C GLU A 301 15.92 -8.47 11.80
N PHE A 302 15.33 -9.65 12.05
CA PHE A 302 14.18 -9.82 12.92
C PHE A 302 14.49 -10.71 14.13
N THR A 303 15.75 -11.15 14.28
CA THR A 303 16.20 -12.01 15.39
C THR A 303 17.27 -11.28 16.22
N SER A 304 16.91 -10.81 17.42
CA SER A 304 17.79 -10.05 18.32
C SER A 304 19.10 -10.77 18.61
N ARG A 305 19.06 -12.08 18.88
CA ARG A 305 20.26 -12.91 19.07
C ARG A 305 21.19 -12.87 17.86
N VAL A 306 20.66 -12.97 16.63
CA VAL A 306 21.48 -12.92 15.41
C VAL A 306 22.03 -11.51 15.22
N TRP A 307 21.24 -10.47 15.48
CA TRP A 307 21.72 -9.09 15.44
C TRP A 307 22.91 -8.86 16.39
N ALA A 308 22.80 -9.38 17.62
CA ALA A 308 23.80 -9.20 18.67
C ALA A 308 25.08 -10.02 18.43
N THR A 309 24.97 -11.26 17.98
CA THR A 309 26.12 -12.19 17.95
C THR A 309 26.51 -12.70 16.57
N GLY A 310 25.64 -12.56 15.55
CA GLY A 310 25.83 -13.18 14.24
C GLY A 310 26.54 -12.30 13.21
N TYR A 311 26.54 -10.98 13.40
CA TYR A 311 27.16 -10.02 12.50
C TYR A 311 28.65 -9.83 12.82
N ASP A 312 29.42 -10.91 12.69
CA ASP A 312 30.88 -10.92 12.78
C ASP A 312 31.46 -11.75 11.62
N PHE A 313 31.80 -11.07 10.52
CA PHE A 313 32.34 -11.69 9.31
C PHE A 313 33.14 -10.69 8.47
N PRO A 314 34.07 -11.16 7.61
CA PRO A 314 35.04 -10.28 6.93
C PRO A 314 34.43 -9.13 6.14
N ALA A 315 33.34 -9.38 5.39
CA ALA A 315 32.69 -8.34 4.58
C ALA A 315 32.06 -7.20 5.40
N LEU A 316 31.73 -7.45 6.68
CA LEU A 316 31.29 -6.38 7.58
C LEU A 316 32.50 -5.59 8.12
N GLN A 317 33.57 -6.30 8.50
CA GLN A 317 34.78 -5.71 9.08
C GLN A 317 35.53 -4.82 8.07
N ASP A 318 35.52 -5.17 6.78
CA ASP A 318 36.14 -4.39 5.70
C ASP A 318 35.22 -3.36 5.03
N GLY A 319 33.98 -3.22 5.52
CA GLY A 319 33.03 -2.19 5.09
C GLY A 319 32.26 -2.48 3.80
N ARG A 320 32.40 -3.67 3.19
CA ARG A 320 31.56 -4.07 2.04
C ARG A 320 30.09 -4.28 2.41
N VAL A 321 29.83 -4.68 3.65
CA VAL A 321 28.50 -4.75 4.26
C VAL A 321 28.43 -3.68 5.34
N VAL A 322 27.31 -2.96 5.38
CA VAL A 322 27.05 -1.95 6.40
C VAL A 322 25.87 -2.40 7.25
N LYS A 323 26.08 -2.46 8.56
CA LYS A 323 25.03 -2.69 9.55
C LYS A 323 24.49 -1.32 9.98
N ARG A 324 23.18 -1.08 9.81
CA ARG A 324 22.54 0.20 10.11
C ARG A 324 21.34 0.02 11.02
N GLU A 325 21.28 0.85 12.06
CA GLU A 325 20.11 1.00 12.93
C GLU A 325 19.34 2.26 12.56
N PHE A 326 18.02 2.20 12.68
CA PHE A 326 17.16 3.36 12.55
C PHE A 326 16.67 3.72 13.96
N PRO A 327 16.70 5.00 14.36
CA PRO A 327 16.46 5.43 15.75
C PRO A 327 15.04 5.17 16.26
N GLY A 328 14.11 4.79 15.38
CA GLY A 328 12.78 4.34 15.75
C GLY A 328 11.93 4.00 14.54
N GLU A 329 10.94 3.13 14.73
CA GLU A 329 9.88 2.89 13.74
C GLU A 329 8.88 4.04 13.81
N LYS A 330 8.53 4.64 12.65
CA LYS A 330 7.43 5.61 12.59
C LYS A 330 6.09 4.97 12.96
N THR A 331 5.95 3.67 12.69
CA THR A 331 4.78 2.85 13.00
C THR A 331 5.28 1.57 13.69
N PRO A 332 5.22 1.49 15.03
CA PRO A 332 5.74 0.33 15.75
C PRO A 332 4.97 -0.94 15.36
N SER A 333 5.70 -1.97 14.95
CA SER A 333 5.16 -3.30 14.70
C SER A 333 4.97 -4.05 16.02
N MET A 334 3.84 -4.75 16.17
CA MET A 334 3.55 -5.55 17.37
C MET A 334 3.88 -7.02 17.11
N GLN A 335 4.81 -7.57 17.88
CA GLN A 335 5.01 -9.02 18.00
C GLN A 335 4.52 -9.48 19.38
N ALA A 336 3.67 -10.50 19.42
CA ALA A 336 3.11 -11.00 20.67
C ALA A 336 2.72 -12.48 20.58
N VAL A 337 2.70 -13.15 21.74
CA VAL A 337 2.10 -14.48 21.88
C VAL A 337 0.58 -14.32 22.00
N ALA A 338 -0.15 -14.74 20.96
CA ALA A 338 -1.61 -14.67 20.94
C ALA A 338 -2.25 -15.95 21.52
N LEU A 339 -2.87 -15.85 22.70
CA LEU A 339 -3.58 -16.96 23.33
C LEU A 339 -4.99 -17.13 22.72
N ASN A 340 -5.31 -18.36 22.29
CA ASN A 340 -6.64 -18.66 21.73
C ASN A 340 -7.73 -18.68 22.80
N GLN A 341 -8.42 -17.55 22.96
CA GLN A 341 -9.47 -17.34 23.96
C GLN A 341 -10.71 -18.25 23.79
N ARG A 342 -10.84 -18.96 22.66
CA ARG A 342 -11.93 -19.94 22.47
C ARG A 342 -11.73 -21.19 23.33
N ARG A 343 -10.47 -21.53 23.65
CA ARG A 343 -10.11 -22.68 24.49
C ARG A 343 -10.39 -22.37 25.97
N PRO A 344 -11.01 -23.30 26.73
CA PRO A 344 -11.41 -23.05 28.13
C PRO A 344 -10.29 -22.51 29.02
N GLN A 345 -9.05 -22.99 28.85
CA GLN A 345 -7.88 -22.63 29.64
C GLN A 345 -7.50 -21.15 29.51
N PHE A 346 -7.84 -20.49 28.40
CA PHE A 346 -7.44 -19.11 28.09
C PHE A 346 -8.61 -18.12 28.14
N ARG A 347 -9.81 -18.53 28.57
CA ARG A 347 -11.00 -17.66 28.63
C ARG A 347 -10.89 -16.59 29.73
N ASP A 348 -10.35 -16.96 30.88
CA ASP A 348 -10.18 -16.03 31.99
C ASP A 348 -9.06 -15.02 31.71
N VAL A 349 -9.38 -13.73 31.77
CA VAL A 349 -8.42 -12.64 31.59
C VAL A 349 -7.29 -12.68 32.62
N ARG A 350 -7.55 -13.18 33.84
CA ARG A 350 -6.56 -13.30 34.92
C ARG A 350 -5.49 -14.33 34.58
N VAL A 351 -5.88 -15.46 33.97
CA VAL A 351 -4.93 -16.48 33.48
C VAL A 351 -4.05 -15.91 32.39
N ARG A 352 -4.62 -15.18 31.43
CA ARG A 352 -3.83 -14.54 30.36
C ARG A 352 -2.85 -13.50 30.89
N ARG A 353 -3.24 -12.72 31.91
CA ARG A 353 -2.34 -11.77 32.60
C ARG A 353 -1.22 -12.50 33.35
N ALA A 354 -1.54 -13.59 34.06
CA ALA A 354 -0.53 -14.41 34.74
C ALA A 354 0.50 -14.96 33.75
N ILE A 355 0.07 -15.51 32.61
CA ILE A 355 0.96 -15.99 31.55
C ILE A 355 1.82 -14.85 30.99
N ALA A 356 1.23 -13.68 30.74
CA ALA A 356 1.97 -12.52 30.23
C ALA A 356 3.08 -12.05 31.19
N ASN A 357 2.83 -12.11 32.50
CA ASN A 357 3.83 -11.77 33.52
C ASN A 357 4.98 -12.79 33.65
N CYS A 358 4.84 -13.98 33.06
CA CYS A 358 5.91 -14.97 33.02
C CYS A 358 6.91 -14.75 31.87
N PHE A 359 6.67 -13.78 30.98
CA PHE A 359 7.59 -13.47 29.89
C PHE A 359 8.68 -12.50 30.39
N ASP A 360 9.87 -13.03 30.60
CA ASP A 360 11.06 -12.21 30.89
C ASP A 360 11.63 -11.63 29.59
N PHE A 361 11.22 -10.40 29.30
CA PHE A 361 11.68 -9.66 28.12
C PHE A 361 13.18 -9.33 28.20
N GLU A 362 13.70 -9.00 29.38
CA GLU A 362 15.09 -8.58 29.55
C GLU A 362 16.06 -9.74 29.34
N TRP A 363 15.69 -10.95 29.79
CA TRP A 363 16.47 -12.16 29.51
C TRP A 363 16.48 -12.53 28.01
N SER A 364 15.44 -12.18 27.27
CA SER A 364 15.28 -12.56 25.85
C SER A 364 16.08 -11.70 24.85
N LYS A 365 16.68 -10.60 25.30
CA LYS A 365 17.38 -9.61 24.45
C LYS A 365 18.71 -10.11 23.90
#